data_AF-A0A4Y9ZYR7-F1
#
_entry.id   AF-A0A4Y9ZYR7-F1
#
_cell.length_a   1.000
_cell.length_b   1.000
_cell.length_c   1.000
_cell.angle_alpha   90.00
_cell.angle_beta   90.00
_cell.angle_gamma   90.00
#
_symmetry.space_group_name_H-M   'P 1'
#
loop_
_entity.id
_entity.type
_entity.pdbx_description
1 polymer ?
#
loop_
_entity_poly.entity_id
_entity_poly.type
_entity_poly.pdbx_seq_one_letter_code
_entity_poly.pdbx_strand_id
1 'polypeptide(L)'
;MWKGKYLVYEAGSALCRLERSTLPQHAGRRIVVMRLLKIVRPPKLHPDLPPTCNVSVPAEGELFTWGFGQRVWYRDVDKPGKGAEILRLLYDVPDDGEPASGRSSSSGPAMQSAAS
;
A
#
# COMPACT_ATOMS: atom_id res chain seq x y z
N MET A 1 -8.09 -31.84 7.14
CA MET A 1 -8.51 -30.61 7.83
C MET A 1 -7.23 -29.88 8.26
N TRP A 2 -6.78 -28.88 7.51
CA TRP A 2 -5.43 -28.32 7.73
C TRP A 2 -5.53 -27.06 8.60
N LYS A 3 -5.14 -27.20 9.88
CA LYS A 3 -5.02 -26.11 10.86
C LYS A 3 -3.54 -25.89 11.17
N GLY A 4 -2.92 -24.90 10.54
CA GLY A 4 -1.57 -24.46 10.88
C GLY A 4 -1.23 -23.17 10.15
N LYS A 5 -0.89 -22.11 10.88
CA LYS A 5 -0.23 -20.94 10.31
C LYS A 5 1.21 -21.35 10.03
N TYR A 6 1.49 -21.90 8.85
CA TYR A 6 2.88 -22.14 8.46
C TYR A 6 3.56 -20.78 8.33
N LEU A 7 4.52 -20.51 9.21
CA LEU A 7 5.48 -19.44 8.99
C LEU A 7 6.34 -19.89 7.81
N VAL A 8 6.09 -19.29 6.65
CA VAL A 8 6.74 -19.66 5.40
C VAL A 8 8.23 -19.31 5.42
N TYR A 9 8.56 -18.19 6.06
CA TYR A 9 9.93 -17.70 6.15
C TYR A 9 10.42 -17.81 7.58
N GLU A 10 11.60 -18.41 7.76
CA GLU A 10 12.33 -18.49 9.03
C GLU A 10 13.11 -17.19 9.29
N ALA A 11 13.70 -16.61 8.24
CA ALA A 11 14.48 -15.40 8.33
C ALA A 11 14.39 -14.58 7.03
N GLY A 12 14.85 -13.33 7.08
CA GLY A 12 14.86 -12.41 5.95
C GLY A 12 14.52 -11.00 6.40
N SER A 13 14.72 -10.02 5.53
CA SER A 13 14.23 -8.67 5.77
C SER A 13 14.05 -7.93 4.46
N ALA A 14 13.02 -7.09 4.42
CA ALA A 14 12.68 -6.28 3.26
C ALA A 14 12.31 -4.86 3.71
N LEU A 15 12.56 -3.90 2.83
CA LEU A 15 11.98 -2.58 2.92
C LEU A 15 10.66 -2.59 2.17
N CYS A 16 9.59 -2.17 2.83
CA CYS A 16 8.26 -2.11 2.24
C CYS A 16 7.67 -0.72 2.39
N ARG A 17 6.82 -0.33 1.43
CA ARG A 17 5.96 0.85 1.51
C ARG A 17 4.52 0.43 1.72
N LEU A 18 3.85 1.05 2.69
CA LEU A 18 2.41 1.03 2.79
C LEU A 18 1.86 2.17 1.93
N GLU A 19 0.91 1.87 1.05
CA GLU A 19 0.34 2.86 0.12
C GLU A 19 -1.15 2.63 -0.07
N ARG A 20 -1.86 3.67 -0.50
CA ARG A 20 -3.28 3.58 -0.87
C ARG A 20 -3.43 2.68 -2.10
N SER A 21 -4.37 1.75 -2.06
CA SER A 21 -4.61 0.84 -3.17
C SER A 21 -5.21 1.54 -4.38
N THR A 22 -4.60 1.33 -5.56
CA THR A 22 -5.16 1.72 -6.86
C THR A 22 -5.84 0.57 -7.61
N LEU A 23 -5.91 -0.62 -7.00
CA LEU A 23 -6.49 -1.80 -7.62
C LEU A 23 -8.01 -1.63 -7.84
N PRO A 24 -8.55 -1.96 -9.05
CA PRO A 24 -9.96 -1.74 -9.37
C PRO A 24 -10.95 -2.41 -8.40
N GLN A 25 -10.65 -3.62 -7.93
CA GLN A 25 -11.48 -4.34 -6.95
C GLN A 25 -11.55 -3.69 -5.56
N HIS A 26 -10.72 -2.68 -5.31
CA HIS A 26 -10.70 -1.88 -4.08
C HIS A 26 -11.33 -0.50 -4.28
N ALA A 27 -11.90 -0.20 -5.44
CA ALA A 27 -12.53 1.09 -5.72
C ALA A 27 -13.61 1.44 -4.68
N GLY A 28 -13.65 2.71 -4.28
CA GLY A 28 -14.60 3.23 -3.29
C GLY A 28 -14.31 2.81 -1.85
N ARG A 29 -13.20 2.10 -1.58
CA ARG A 29 -12.82 1.63 -0.24
C ARG A 29 -11.48 2.21 0.18
N ARG A 30 -11.30 2.43 1.49
CA ARG A 30 -10.02 2.89 2.05
C ARG A 30 -9.13 1.69 2.33
N ILE A 31 -8.41 1.26 1.30
CA ILE A 31 -7.56 0.08 1.35
C ILE A 31 -6.08 0.48 1.33
N VAL A 32 -5.30 -0.08 2.24
CA VAL A 32 -3.83 -0.03 2.23
C VAL A 32 -3.30 -1.35 1.67
N VAL A 33 -2.35 -1.25 0.75
CA VAL A 33 -1.54 -2.37 0.25
C VAL A 33 -0.10 -2.19 0.67
N MET A 34 0.69 -3.26 0.54
CA MET A 34 2.12 -3.25 0.83
C MET A 34 2.90 -3.51 -0.44
N ARG A 35 3.81 -2.60 -0.80
CA ARG A 35 4.74 -2.74 -1.92
C ARG A 35 6.12 -3.10 -1.41
N LEU A 36 6.73 -4.12 -2.01
CA LEU A 36 8.13 -4.45 -1.76
C LEU A 36 8.99 -3.40 -2.46
N LEU A 37 9.82 -2.67 -1.71
CA LEU A 37 10.75 -1.71 -2.29
C LEU A 37 12.13 -2.34 -2.50
N LYS A 38 12.60 -3.12 -1.52
CA LYS A 38 13.93 -3.72 -1.56
C LYS A 38 14.03 -4.97 -0.71
N ILE A 39 14.72 -6.00 -1.20
CA ILE A 39 15.13 -7.13 -0.35
C ILE A 39 16.46 -6.76 0.32
N VAL A 40 16.43 -6.59 1.64
CA VAL A 40 17.61 -6.23 2.43
C VAL A 40 18.42 -7.47 2.79
N ARG A 41 17.73 -8.56 3.18
CA ARG A 41 18.33 -9.88 3.40
C ARG A 41 17.43 -10.91 2.72
N PRO A 42 18.00 -11.79 1.86
CA PRO A 42 17.23 -12.82 1.17
C PRO A 42 16.40 -13.65 2.16
N PRO A 43 15.15 -13.98 1.81
CA PRO A 43 14.31 -14.80 2.66
C PRO A 43 14.84 -16.24 2.73
N LYS A 44 14.89 -16.78 3.94
CA LYS A 44 15.16 -18.19 4.21
C LYS A 44 13.84 -18.88 4.48
N LEU A 45 13.53 -19.92 3.69
CA LEU A 45 12.35 -20.74 3.87
C LEU A 45 12.45 -21.57 5.15
N HIS A 46 11.31 -21.77 5.82
CA HIS A 46 11.25 -22.65 6.98
C HIS A 46 11.58 -24.09 6.58
N PRO A 47 12.45 -24.81 7.32
CA PRO A 47 12.92 -26.15 6.93
C PRO A 47 11.79 -27.17 6.82
N ASP A 48 10.76 -27.06 7.66
CA ASP A 48 9.62 -28.00 7.69
C ASP A 48 8.51 -27.67 6.68
N LEU A 49 8.79 -26.87 5.64
CA LEU A 49 7.80 -26.59 4.61
C LEU A 49 7.50 -27.85 3.77
N PRO A 50 6.22 -28.17 3.52
CA PRO A 50 5.86 -29.25 2.61
C PRO A 50 6.51 -29.03 1.23
N PRO A 51 6.96 -30.10 0.53
CA PRO A 51 7.52 -29.99 -0.82
C PRO A 51 6.57 -29.34 -1.85
N THR A 52 5.27 -29.36 -1.57
CA THR A 52 4.22 -28.76 -2.39
C THR A 52 4.03 -27.25 -2.16
N CYS A 53 4.71 -26.66 -1.17
CA CYS A 53 4.63 -25.23 -0.89
C CYS A 53 5.49 -24.45 -1.88
N ASN A 54 4.89 -24.01 -3.00
CA ASN A 54 5.54 -23.12 -3.94
C ASN A 54 5.41 -21.67 -3.47
N VAL A 55 6.47 -21.14 -2.87
CA VAL A 55 6.49 -19.80 -2.29
C VAL A 55 7.19 -18.86 -3.26
N SER A 56 6.43 -17.96 -3.88
CA SER A 56 7.01 -16.85 -4.63
C SER A 56 7.22 -15.64 -3.72
N VAL A 57 8.46 -15.13 -3.71
CA VAL A 57 8.78 -13.82 -3.16
C VAL A 57 8.48 -12.82 -4.28
N PRO A 58 7.68 -11.76 -4.04
CA PRO A 58 7.44 -10.73 -5.04
C PRO A 58 8.76 -10.08 -5.46
N ALA A 59 8.84 -9.59 -6.70
CA ALA A 59 9.97 -8.80 -7.15
C ALA A 59 9.95 -7.40 -6.52
N GLU A 60 11.11 -6.73 -6.50
CA GLU A 60 11.16 -5.33 -6.08
C GLU A 60 10.25 -4.47 -6.96
N GLY A 61 9.50 -3.58 -6.33
CA GLY A 61 8.44 -2.81 -6.95
C GLY A 61 7.08 -3.51 -6.97
N GLU A 62 6.96 -4.81 -6.71
CA GLU A 62 5.67 -5.51 -6.73
C GLU A 62 4.91 -5.43 -5.40
N LEU A 63 3.60 -5.67 -5.46
CA LEU A 63 2.77 -5.77 -4.26
C LEU A 63 2.98 -7.10 -3.57
N PHE A 64 2.98 -7.07 -2.23
CA PHE A 64 3.09 -8.27 -1.42
C PHE A 64 1.87 -9.14 -1.60
N THR A 65 2.07 -10.45 -1.68
CA THR A 65 1.01 -11.43 -1.87
C THR A 65 0.97 -12.45 -0.73
N TRP A 66 -0.18 -13.07 -0.52
CA TRP A 66 -0.40 -14.16 0.42
C TRP A 66 -1.12 -15.31 -0.29
N GLY A 67 -1.06 -16.50 0.33
CA GLY A 67 -1.62 -17.73 -0.25
C GLY A 67 -0.87 -18.17 -1.50
N PHE A 68 0.47 -18.29 -1.42
CA PHE A 68 1.32 -18.74 -2.53
C PHE A 68 1.21 -17.86 -3.79
N GLY A 69 1.24 -16.54 -3.63
CA GLY A 69 1.16 -15.60 -4.75
C GLY A 69 -0.25 -15.32 -5.27
N GLN A 70 -1.29 -15.98 -4.75
CA GLN A 70 -2.63 -15.91 -5.35
C GLN A 70 -3.40 -14.61 -5.05
N ARG A 71 -3.09 -13.93 -3.95
CA ARG A 71 -3.86 -12.75 -3.52
C ARG A 71 -2.93 -11.66 -3.04
N VAL A 72 -3.19 -10.42 -3.46
CA VAL A 72 -2.51 -9.25 -2.91
C VAL A 72 -2.87 -9.12 -1.43
N TRP A 73 -1.86 -8.88 -0.60
CA TRP A 73 -2.05 -8.52 0.78
C TRP A 73 -2.65 -7.11 0.85
N TYR A 74 -3.70 -6.96 1.66
CA TYR A 74 -4.29 -5.66 1.90
C TYR A 74 -4.88 -5.56 3.30
N ARG A 75 -5.11 -4.32 3.72
CA ARG A 75 -5.87 -3.97 4.92
C ARG A 75 -6.93 -2.95 4.57
N ASP A 76 -8.14 -3.22 5.04
CA ASP A 76 -9.26 -2.31 4.96
C ASP A 76 -9.28 -1.48 6.25
N VAL A 77 -9.02 -0.18 6.14
CA VAL A 77 -8.83 0.67 7.33
C VAL A 77 -10.15 1.08 7.98
N ASP A 78 -11.27 0.84 7.31
CA ASP A 78 -12.60 1.06 7.88
C ASP A 78 -13.10 -0.17 8.68
N LYS A 79 -12.41 -1.31 8.61
CA LYS A 79 -12.73 -2.49 9.42
C LYS A 79 -12.17 -2.38 10.84
N PRO A 80 -12.90 -2.86 11.87
CA PRO A 80 -12.46 -2.75 13.26
C PRO A 80 -11.18 -3.56 13.54
N GLY A 81 -10.32 -3.00 14.40
CA GLY A 81 -9.13 -3.67 14.93
C GLY A 81 -7.95 -2.72 15.14
N LYS A 82 -7.11 -2.99 16.15
CA LYS A 82 -5.95 -2.13 16.51
C LYS A 82 -5.03 -1.80 15.34
N GLY A 83 -4.83 -2.75 14.42
CA GLY A 83 -4.02 -2.53 13.22
C GLY A 83 -4.67 -1.58 12.21
N ALA A 84 -6.00 -1.56 12.12
CA ALA A 84 -6.73 -0.66 11.23
C ALA A 84 -6.71 0.79 11.74
N GLU A 85 -6.76 1.01 13.06
CA GLU A 85 -6.69 2.35 13.67
C GLU A 85 -5.39 3.08 13.31
N ILE A 86 -4.24 2.39 13.45
CA ILE A 86 -2.93 2.96 13.09
C ILE A 86 -2.85 3.23 11.58
N LEU A 87 -3.33 2.29 10.77
CA LEU A 87 -3.34 2.45 9.31
C LEU A 87 -4.29 3.56 8.86
N ARG A 88 -5.35 3.84 9.61
CA ARG A 88 -6.27 4.94 9.33
C ARG A 88 -5.58 6.29 9.52
N LEU A 89 -4.79 6.44 10.58
CA LEU A 89 -3.95 7.62 10.78
C LEU A 89 -3.00 7.83 9.61
N LEU A 90 -2.30 6.78 9.16
CA LEU A 90 -1.43 6.85 7.99
C LEU A 90 -2.19 7.16 6.69
N TYR A 91 -3.39 6.60 6.53
CA TYR A 91 -4.21 6.79 5.34
C TYR A 91 -4.68 8.25 5.20
N ASP A 92 -5.01 8.90 6.30
CA ASP A 92 -5.57 10.26 6.34
C ASP A 92 -4.51 11.37 6.14
N VAL A 93 -3.22 11.04 6.22
CA VAL A 93 -2.15 11.99 5.90
C VAL A 93 -2.20 12.33 4.40
N PRO A 94 -2.09 13.61 4.02
CA PRO A 94 -1.98 14.00 2.60
C PRO A 94 -0.77 13.31 1.97
N ASP A 95 -0.92 12.85 0.73
CA ASP A 95 0.22 12.35 -0.02
C ASP A 95 1.14 13.57 -0.27
N ASP A 96 2.41 13.49 0.12
CA ASP A 96 3.41 14.54 -0.03
C ASP A 96 3.81 14.80 -1.50
N GLY A 97 3.14 14.09 -2.42
CA GLY A 97 3.31 14.17 -3.87
C GLY A 97 2.35 15.10 -4.61
N GLU A 98 1.46 15.86 -3.97
CA GLU A 98 0.71 16.92 -4.67
C GLU A 98 1.62 18.14 -4.88
N PRO A 99 2.06 18.46 -6.11
CA PRO A 99 2.61 19.79 -6.35
C PRO A 99 1.49 20.76 -6.03
N ALA A 100 1.77 21.73 -5.15
CA ALA A 100 0.89 22.85 -4.90
C ALA A 100 0.51 23.46 -6.25
N SER A 101 -0.67 23.10 -6.76
CA SER A 101 -1.21 23.70 -7.96
C SER A 101 -1.42 25.15 -7.60
N GLY A 102 -0.50 25.99 -8.10
CA GLY A 102 -0.45 27.40 -7.84
C GLY A 102 -1.84 27.96 -8.01
N ARG A 103 -2.40 28.41 -6.91
CA ARG A 103 -3.64 29.17 -6.86
C ARG A 103 -3.38 30.48 -7.60
N SER A 104 -3.52 30.47 -8.92
CA SER A 104 -3.56 31.69 -9.72
C SER A 104 -4.86 32.39 -9.37
N SER A 105 -4.78 33.26 -8.37
CA SER A 105 -5.76 34.26 -8.05
C SER A 105 -6.00 35.14 -9.29
N SER A 106 -7.11 34.92 -9.99
CA SER A 106 -7.67 35.91 -10.88
C SER A 106 -8.28 37.02 -10.03
N SER A 107 -7.49 38.05 -9.76
CA SER A 107 -8.00 39.34 -9.27
C SER A 107 -7.22 40.48 -9.91
N GLY A 108 -7.60 40.83 -11.14
CA GLY A 108 -7.33 42.14 -11.72
C GLY A 108 -8.66 42.90 -11.79
N PRO A 109 -8.77 44.12 -11.24
CA PRO A 109 -10.01 44.87 -11.29
C PRO A 109 -10.25 45.40 -12.72
N ALA A 110 -11.49 45.28 -13.20
CA ALA A 110 -11.95 45.95 -14.40
C ALA A 110 -11.94 47.46 -14.19
N MET A 111 -11.03 48.17 -14.84
CA MET A 111 -11.10 49.62 -14.96
C MET A 111 -12.22 49.98 -15.93
N GLN A 112 -13.33 50.50 -15.39
CA GLN A 112 -14.28 51.30 -16.13
C GLN A 112 -13.64 52.64 -16.45
N SER A 113 -13.65 53.05 -17.71
CA SER A 113 -13.49 54.45 -18.10
C SER A 113 -14.69 54.82 -18.97
N ALA A 114 -15.43 55.80 -18.48
CA ALA A 114 -16.51 56.48 -19.16
C ALA A 114 -16.17 57.96 -19.28
N ALA A 115 -16.73 58.59 -20.32
CA ALA A 115 -16.75 60.01 -20.68
C ALA A 115 -15.47 60.54 -21.38
N SER A 116 -15.56 61.31 -22.47
CA SER A 116 -16.67 62.12 -23.02
C SER A 116 -16.67 62.11 -24.56
#